data_AF-G9KQI4-F1
#
_entry.id   AF-G9KQI4-F1
#
_cell.length_a   1.000
_cell.length_b   1.000
_cell.length_c   1.000
_cell.angle_alpha   90.00
_cell.angle_beta   90.00
_cell.angle_gamma   90.00
#
_symmetry.space_group_name_H-M   'P 1'
#
loop_
_entity.id
_entity.type
_entity.pdbx_description
1 polymer ?
#
loop_
_entity_poly.entity_id
_entity_poly.type
_entity_poly.pdbx_seq_one_letter_code
_entity_poly.pdbx_strand_id
1 'polypeptide(L)'
;MDKALKEVFDYSYRDYVLSWYGNLSRDEGQLYHLLLEDFWEIARQLRHRLSHVDVVKVVCNDVVRTLLTHFCDLKAANARHEEQPRPFVLHTCLRNSYDEVKFLQMCSRVLVFCLLPSKDVQSLSLRIMLAEILTTKVLKPVVELLSNPDYINQMLLAQLERREQMNEHHKRAYTYAPSYEEFIKLINSNSDVEFLKQLRYQIVVEIIQATTISSFPQLKRHKGKETAAMKADLLRARNMKRYINQLTVAKKQCEKRIRILGGPAYDQQDEGALDEGEGPQSQKILQFEDILASTFYREHFRTYMERMDKRALISFWESVEYLKSANKNEIPQLVGEIYQNFFVESKEISVEKSLYKEIQQCLVGNKGIEVFCKIQGDVYETLKDRYYPSFIVSDLYEKLMLKEEEKNVSQLISSKDELGPGIEAGEEAVDEGTSRINEQASFAVNKLRELNEKLEYKRQALNSIQNAPKPDKKIVLKLKEEIILIEKERTDLQLHMARTDWWCENLGMWKASITSGEVFFKVTEENGEQMPCYFVMVSLQEVGGVETKNWTVPRRL
;
A
#
# COMPACT_ATOMS: atom_id res chain seq x y z
N MET A 1 39.47 -33.10 0.19
CA MET A 1 40.34 -32.35 -0.73
C MET A 1 41.73 -32.98 -0.78
N ASP A 2 42.42 -33.14 0.35
CA ASP A 2 43.81 -33.67 0.38
C ASP A 2 43.95 -35.07 -0.23
N LYS A 3 42.98 -35.96 0.00
CA LYS A 3 42.96 -37.30 -0.64
C LYS A 3 42.86 -37.22 -2.17
N ALA A 4 42.00 -36.35 -2.69
CA ALA A 4 41.83 -36.18 -4.13
C ALA A 4 43.07 -35.56 -4.79
N LEU A 5 43.71 -34.58 -4.13
CA LEU A 5 44.97 -34.00 -4.61
C LEU A 5 46.10 -35.03 -4.65
N LYS A 6 46.18 -35.89 -3.63
CA LYS A 6 47.13 -37.00 -3.62
C LYS A 6 46.85 -37.98 -4.76
N GLU A 7 45.59 -38.36 -4.99
CA GLU A 7 45.22 -39.24 -6.12
C GLU A 7 45.63 -38.63 -7.47
N VAL A 8 45.43 -37.33 -7.67
CA VAL A 8 45.89 -36.62 -8.89
C VAL A 8 47.41 -36.70 -9.05
N PHE A 9 48.17 -36.47 -7.98
CA PHE A 9 49.61 -36.64 -8.00
C PHE A 9 50.02 -38.08 -8.32
N ASP A 10 49.40 -39.07 -7.66
CA ASP A 10 49.71 -40.49 -7.82
C ASP A 10 49.47 -40.95 -9.27
N TYR A 11 48.34 -40.54 -9.88
CA TYR A 11 48.07 -40.84 -11.29
C TYR A 11 49.05 -40.13 -12.22
N SER A 12 49.38 -38.86 -11.94
CA SER A 12 50.34 -38.10 -12.75
C SER A 12 51.74 -38.71 -12.69
N TYR A 13 52.21 -39.10 -11.50
CA TYR A 13 53.49 -39.76 -11.31
C TYR A 13 53.50 -41.11 -12.02
N ARG A 14 52.46 -41.94 -11.86
CA ARG A 14 52.36 -43.24 -12.52
C ARG A 14 52.43 -43.12 -14.05
N ASP A 15 51.64 -42.21 -14.62
CA ASP A 15 51.42 -42.16 -16.07
C ASP A 15 52.53 -41.38 -16.78
N TYR A 16 53.07 -40.32 -16.18
CA TYR A 16 54.01 -39.40 -16.83
C TYR A 16 55.45 -39.45 -16.30
N VAL A 17 55.71 -40.08 -15.15
CA VAL A 17 57.08 -40.18 -14.59
C VAL A 17 57.52 -41.64 -14.54
N LEU A 18 56.77 -42.49 -13.84
CA LEU A 18 57.11 -43.89 -13.62
C LEU A 18 57.16 -44.69 -14.94
N SER A 19 56.31 -44.35 -15.91
CA SER A 19 56.21 -45.01 -17.21
C SER A 19 57.53 -45.06 -17.99
N TRP A 20 58.40 -44.07 -17.84
CA TRP A 20 59.74 -44.05 -18.45
C TRP A 20 60.87 -44.17 -17.42
N TYR A 21 60.71 -43.58 -16.23
CA TYR A 21 61.76 -43.55 -15.19
C TYR A 21 62.01 -44.93 -14.59
N GLY A 22 60.97 -45.76 -14.42
CA GLY A 22 61.10 -47.09 -13.83
C GLY A 22 61.98 -48.05 -14.62
N ASN A 23 62.09 -47.86 -15.94
CA ASN A 23 62.97 -48.66 -16.79
C ASN A 23 64.44 -48.17 -16.79
N LEU A 24 64.68 -46.93 -16.36
CA LEU A 24 65.99 -46.28 -16.42
C LEU A 24 66.70 -46.25 -15.06
N SER A 25 65.94 -46.32 -13.96
CA SER A 25 66.46 -46.17 -12.59
C SER A 25 66.20 -47.42 -11.76
N ARG A 26 67.09 -47.69 -10.79
CA ARG A 26 66.89 -48.71 -9.73
C ARG A 26 66.32 -48.08 -8.44
N ASP A 27 65.77 -46.89 -8.56
CA ASP A 27 65.19 -46.15 -7.44
C ASP A 27 63.96 -46.86 -6.86
N GLU A 28 64.00 -47.17 -5.57
CA GLU A 28 62.90 -47.80 -4.82
C GLU A 28 61.91 -46.77 -4.26
N GLY A 29 61.58 -45.75 -5.06
CA GLY A 29 60.56 -44.74 -4.73
C GLY A 29 61.08 -43.49 -4.02
N GLN A 30 62.38 -43.26 -3.96
CA GLN A 30 62.93 -42.02 -3.40
C GLN A 30 62.52 -40.79 -4.23
N LEU A 31 62.49 -40.92 -5.56
CA LEU A 31 62.01 -39.85 -6.44
C LEU A 31 60.52 -39.53 -6.19
N TYR A 32 59.70 -40.55 -5.97
CA TYR A 32 58.29 -40.37 -5.64
C TYR A 32 58.13 -39.52 -4.38
N HIS A 33 58.87 -39.85 -3.32
CA HIS A 33 58.81 -39.10 -2.06
C HIS A 33 59.29 -37.66 -2.22
N LEU A 34 60.39 -37.42 -2.94
CA LEU A 34 60.90 -36.07 -3.20
C LEU A 34 59.89 -35.22 -3.99
N LEU A 35 59.36 -35.74 -5.09
CA LEU A 35 58.37 -35.02 -5.90
C LEU A 35 57.06 -34.79 -5.14
N LEU A 36 56.67 -35.73 -4.26
CA LEU A 36 55.48 -35.60 -3.43
C LEU A 36 55.66 -34.46 -2.41
N GLU A 37 56.83 -34.37 -1.77
CA GLU A 37 57.15 -33.25 -0.87
C GLU A 37 57.11 -31.90 -1.61
N ASP A 38 57.71 -31.84 -2.80
CA ASP A 38 57.72 -30.62 -3.62
C ASP A 38 56.31 -30.23 -4.09
N PHE A 39 55.50 -31.21 -4.49
CA PHE A 39 54.10 -31.00 -4.83
C PHE A 39 53.30 -30.42 -3.66
N TRP A 40 53.48 -30.95 -2.44
CA TRP A 40 52.79 -30.43 -1.26
C TRP A 40 53.27 -29.05 -0.85
N GLU A 41 54.55 -28.73 -1.04
CA GLU A 41 55.06 -27.38 -0.80
C GLU A 41 54.46 -26.39 -1.81
N ILE A 42 54.43 -26.74 -3.10
CA ILE A 42 53.77 -25.92 -4.13
C ILE A 42 52.29 -25.72 -3.79
N ALA A 43 51.58 -26.78 -3.40
CA ALA A 43 50.17 -26.70 -3.02
C ALA A 43 49.96 -25.82 -1.78
N ARG A 44 50.87 -25.87 -0.80
CA ARG A 44 50.84 -25.05 0.41
C ARG A 44 51.07 -23.57 0.07
N GLN A 45 52.06 -23.26 -0.76
CA GLN A 45 52.33 -21.90 -1.23
C GLN A 45 51.15 -21.35 -2.03
N LEU A 46 50.56 -22.16 -2.91
CA LEU A 46 49.37 -21.78 -3.68
C LEU A 46 48.19 -21.47 -2.75
N ARG A 47 47.89 -22.38 -1.80
CA ARG A 47 46.81 -22.17 -0.82
C ARG A 47 47.03 -20.92 0.02
N HIS A 48 48.24 -20.71 0.52
CA HIS A 48 48.58 -19.53 1.32
C HIS A 48 48.36 -18.24 0.52
N ARG A 49 48.75 -18.21 -0.75
CA ARG A 49 48.51 -17.03 -1.60
C ARG A 49 47.03 -16.84 -1.91
N LEU A 50 46.31 -17.90 -2.25
CA LEU A 50 44.86 -17.84 -2.52
C LEU A 50 44.05 -17.41 -1.29
N SER A 51 44.49 -17.73 -0.07
CA SER A 51 43.79 -17.28 1.15
C SER A 51 43.88 -15.78 1.40
N HIS A 52 44.82 -15.08 0.75
CA HIS A 52 44.93 -13.62 0.82
C HIS A 52 44.15 -12.92 -0.31
N VAL A 53 43.56 -13.69 -1.24
CA VAL A 53 42.74 -13.13 -2.30
C VAL A 53 41.34 -12.88 -1.75
N ASP A 54 40.90 -11.62 -1.80
CA ASP A 54 39.51 -11.27 -1.57
C ASP A 54 38.67 -11.70 -2.78
N VAL A 55 38.14 -12.92 -2.71
CA VAL A 55 37.35 -13.53 -3.77
C VAL A 55 36.10 -12.70 -4.07
N VAL A 56 35.48 -12.09 -3.06
CA VAL A 56 34.26 -11.27 -3.24
C VAL A 56 34.60 -10.02 -4.02
N LYS A 57 35.66 -9.32 -3.65
CA LYS A 57 36.13 -8.14 -4.39
C LYS A 57 36.47 -8.50 -5.85
N VAL A 58 37.22 -9.58 -6.07
CA VAL A 58 37.61 -9.99 -7.42
C VAL A 58 36.40 -10.34 -8.28
N VAL A 59 35.48 -11.17 -7.77
CA VAL A 59 34.36 -11.70 -8.56
C VAL A 59 33.23 -10.68 -8.70
N CYS A 60 32.86 -9.99 -7.63
CA CYS A 60 31.69 -9.12 -7.60
C CYS A 60 32.00 -7.66 -7.98
N ASN A 61 33.25 -7.20 -7.81
CA ASN A 61 33.64 -5.83 -8.14
C ASN A 61 34.56 -5.77 -9.36
N ASP A 62 35.77 -6.33 -9.25
CA ASP A 62 36.82 -6.11 -10.25
C ASP A 62 36.42 -6.69 -11.61
N VAL A 63 35.98 -7.95 -11.65
CA VAL A 63 35.52 -8.61 -12.89
C VAL A 63 34.28 -7.93 -13.47
N VAL A 64 33.28 -7.61 -12.64
CA VAL A 64 32.05 -6.94 -13.09
C VAL A 64 32.37 -5.57 -13.68
N ARG A 65 33.24 -4.80 -13.02
CA ARG A 65 33.68 -3.49 -13.49
C ARG A 65 34.46 -3.60 -14.79
N THR A 66 35.40 -4.54 -14.90
CA THR A 66 36.15 -4.77 -16.15
C THR A 66 35.23 -5.18 -17.30
N LEU A 67 34.28 -6.08 -17.06
CA LEU A 67 33.29 -6.48 -18.07
C LEU A 67 32.40 -5.30 -18.48
N LEU A 68 31.94 -4.51 -17.52
CA LEU A 68 31.14 -3.30 -17.80
C LEU A 68 31.93 -2.32 -18.67
N THR A 69 33.18 -2.01 -18.30
CA THR A 69 34.06 -1.15 -19.11
C THR A 69 34.23 -1.71 -20.52
N HIS A 70 34.50 -3.01 -20.64
CA HIS A 70 34.63 -3.67 -21.93
C HIS A 70 33.35 -3.56 -22.78
N PHE A 71 32.16 -3.72 -22.19
CA PHE A 71 30.88 -3.55 -22.90
C PHE A 71 30.63 -2.08 -23.29
N CYS A 72 31.00 -1.13 -22.43
CA CYS A 72 30.94 0.30 -22.75
C CYS A 72 31.85 0.64 -23.95
N ASP A 73 33.09 0.17 -23.94
CA ASP A 73 34.04 0.38 -25.04
C ASP A 73 33.55 -0.27 -26.34
N LEU A 74 32.96 -1.47 -26.26
CA LEU A 74 32.36 -2.15 -27.42
C LEU A 74 31.17 -1.38 -27.98
N LYS A 75 30.33 -0.80 -27.11
CA LYS A 75 29.21 0.06 -27.51
C LYS A 75 29.71 1.33 -28.20
N ALA A 76 30.72 1.99 -27.65
CA ALA A 76 31.33 3.21 -28.21
C ALA A 76 32.03 2.96 -29.56
N ALA A 77 32.47 1.73 -29.81
CA ALA A 77 33.04 1.33 -31.10
C ALA A 77 32.00 0.95 -32.16
N ASN A 78 30.73 0.83 -31.79
CA ASN A 78 29.69 0.40 -32.70
C ASN A 78 29.05 1.60 -33.42
N ALA A 79 29.35 1.74 -34.72
CA ALA A 79 28.85 2.81 -35.60
C ALA A 79 27.32 2.90 -35.71
N ARG A 80 26.58 1.87 -35.27
CA ARG A 80 25.11 1.90 -35.22
C ARG A 80 24.55 2.64 -34.01
N HIS A 81 25.35 2.85 -32.97
CA HIS A 81 24.91 3.41 -31.69
C HIS A 81 25.52 4.78 -31.37
N GLU A 82 26.64 5.17 -32.00
CA GLU A 82 27.27 6.48 -31.86
C GLU A 82 27.55 7.14 -33.21
N GLU A 83 27.31 8.45 -33.33
CA GLU A 83 27.54 9.24 -34.56
C GLU A 83 29.04 9.35 -34.93
N GLN A 84 29.94 9.17 -33.96
CA GLN A 84 31.40 9.11 -34.16
C GLN A 84 31.99 7.92 -33.38
N PRO A 85 32.08 6.73 -33.99
CA PRO A 85 32.55 5.54 -33.29
C PRO A 85 34.04 5.64 -32.94
N ARG A 86 34.37 5.34 -31.68
CA ARG A 86 35.75 5.26 -31.20
C ARG A 86 36.36 3.89 -31.52
N PRO A 87 37.63 3.78 -31.92
CA PRO A 87 38.23 2.47 -32.18
C PRO A 87 38.30 1.63 -30.91
N PHE A 88 37.86 0.37 -30.99
CA PHE A 88 37.99 -0.59 -29.89
C PHE A 88 39.46 -1.00 -29.72
N VAL A 89 40.08 -0.61 -28.62
CA VAL A 89 41.50 -0.89 -28.36
C VAL A 89 41.64 -2.24 -27.65
N LEU A 90 42.08 -3.25 -28.41
CA LEU A 90 42.48 -4.53 -27.85
C LEU A 90 43.76 -4.38 -27.01
N HIS A 91 43.82 -5.10 -25.88
CA HIS A 91 45.03 -5.19 -25.08
C HIS A 91 46.18 -5.74 -25.95
N THR A 92 47.41 -5.21 -25.78
CA THR A 92 48.53 -5.49 -26.67
C THR A 92 48.88 -6.98 -26.76
N CYS A 93 48.67 -7.75 -25.70
CA CYS A 93 48.88 -9.20 -25.72
C CYS A 93 47.87 -9.98 -26.58
N LEU A 94 46.72 -9.40 -26.91
CA LEU A 94 45.69 -10.04 -27.75
C LEU A 94 45.80 -9.64 -29.22
N ARG A 95 46.85 -8.88 -29.60
CA ARG A 95 47.06 -8.43 -30.98
C ARG A 95 47.23 -9.60 -31.95
N ASN A 96 47.90 -10.65 -31.52
CA ASN A 96 48.10 -11.89 -32.27
C ASN A 96 48.42 -13.04 -31.30
N SER A 97 48.32 -14.27 -31.79
CA SER A 97 48.55 -15.49 -31.00
C SER A 97 49.97 -15.57 -30.39
N TYR A 98 50.98 -15.01 -31.07
CA TYR A 98 52.36 -15.02 -30.58
C TYR A 98 52.52 -14.12 -29.34
N ASP A 99 51.99 -12.90 -29.38
CA ASP A 99 52.05 -11.96 -28.26
C ASP A 99 51.24 -12.46 -27.05
N GLU A 100 50.15 -13.20 -27.29
CA GLU A 100 49.33 -13.83 -26.27
C GLU A 100 50.13 -14.91 -25.53
N VAL A 101 50.75 -15.83 -26.27
CA VAL A 101 51.60 -16.88 -25.71
C VAL A 101 52.78 -16.29 -24.96
N LYS A 102 53.41 -15.24 -25.48
CA LYS A 102 54.52 -14.54 -24.81
C LYS A 102 54.09 -13.91 -23.49
N PHE A 103 52.90 -13.32 -23.44
CA PHE A 103 52.34 -12.79 -22.21
C PHE A 103 52.07 -13.91 -21.19
N LEU A 104 51.45 -15.01 -21.62
CA LEU A 104 51.23 -16.18 -20.77
C LEU A 104 52.54 -16.80 -20.26
N GLN A 105 53.60 -16.81 -21.07
CA GLN A 105 54.94 -17.24 -20.65
C GLN A 105 55.49 -16.36 -19.53
N MET A 106 55.29 -15.04 -19.60
CA MET A 106 55.68 -14.13 -18.53
C MET A 106 54.91 -14.41 -17.24
N CYS A 107 53.58 -14.60 -17.34
CA CYS A 107 52.75 -15.01 -16.20
C CYS A 107 53.23 -16.34 -15.60
N SER A 108 53.49 -17.34 -16.43
CA SER A 108 53.99 -18.64 -16.00
C SER A 108 55.35 -18.55 -15.30
N ARG A 109 56.27 -17.71 -15.79
CA ARG A 109 57.57 -17.49 -15.13
C ARG A 109 57.41 -16.88 -13.74
N VAL A 110 56.49 -15.93 -13.59
CA VAL A 110 56.17 -15.33 -12.27
C VAL A 110 55.54 -16.37 -11.35
N LEU A 111 54.59 -17.16 -11.85
CA LEU A 111 53.95 -18.23 -11.06
C LEU A 111 54.96 -19.28 -10.61
N VAL A 112 55.80 -19.78 -11.51
CA VAL A 112 56.90 -20.70 -11.24
C VAL A 112 57.82 -20.13 -10.16
N PHE A 113 58.22 -18.85 -10.27
CA PHE A 113 59.06 -18.21 -9.26
C PHE A 113 58.37 -18.08 -7.89
N CYS A 114 57.06 -17.83 -7.87
CA CYS A 114 56.29 -17.63 -6.64
C CYS A 114 55.88 -18.92 -5.92
N LEU A 115 55.85 -20.05 -6.65
CA LEU A 115 55.30 -21.31 -6.17
C LEU A 115 56.36 -22.41 -5.95
N LEU A 116 57.48 -22.41 -6.68
CA LEU A 116 58.49 -23.45 -6.49
C LEU A 116 59.24 -23.32 -5.14
N PRO A 117 59.68 -24.46 -4.58
CA PRO A 117 60.59 -24.46 -3.44
C PRO A 117 61.89 -23.69 -3.72
N SER A 118 62.45 -23.04 -2.69
CA SER A 118 63.66 -22.20 -2.81
C SER A 118 64.88 -22.95 -3.34
N LYS A 119 64.97 -24.26 -3.06
CA LYS A 119 66.00 -25.16 -3.60
C LYS A 119 65.94 -25.31 -5.14
N ASP A 120 64.73 -25.27 -5.71
CA ASP A 120 64.48 -25.61 -7.11
C ASP A 120 64.40 -24.35 -8.00
N VAL A 121 64.06 -23.20 -7.42
CA VAL A 121 64.05 -21.89 -8.10
C VAL A 121 65.43 -21.53 -8.67
N GLN A 122 66.52 -22.03 -8.09
CA GLN A 122 67.87 -21.75 -8.60
C GLN A 122 68.16 -22.42 -9.95
N SER A 123 67.46 -23.52 -10.27
CA SER A 123 67.63 -24.22 -11.54
C SER A 123 66.97 -23.46 -12.69
N LEU A 124 67.79 -22.87 -13.57
CA LEU A 124 67.31 -22.15 -14.75
C LEU A 124 66.54 -23.07 -15.70
N SER A 125 67.06 -24.26 -15.97
CA SER A 125 66.45 -25.22 -16.89
C SER A 125 65.07 -25.68 -16.40
N LEU A 126 64.95 -25.97 -15.10
CA LEU A 126 63.68 -26.36 -14.50
C LEU A 126 62.65 -25.22 -14.59
N ARG A 127 63.06 -23.99 -14.26
CA ARG A 127 62.16 -22.82 -14.35
C ARG A 127 61.66 -22.57 -15.77
N ILE A 128 62.55 -22.65 -16.77
CA ILE A 128 62.17 -22.46 -18.18
C ILE A 128 61.22 -23.57 -18.61
N MET A 129 61.55 -24.83 -18.34
CA MET A 129 60.73 -25.98 -18.72
C MET A 129 59.34 -25.93 -18.08
N LEU A 130 59.26 -25.69 -16.76
CA LEU A 130 57.98 -25.61 -16.06
C LEU A 130 57.15 -24.42 -16.52
N ALA A 131 57.77 -23.26 -16.79
CA ALA A 131 57.06 -22.11 -17.30
C ALA A 131 56.50 -22.37 -18.71
N GLU A 132 57.23 -23.10 -19.56
CA GLU A 132 56.77 -23.45 -20.90
C GLU A 132 55.62 -24.47 -20.86
N ILE A 133 55.73 -25.49 -20.01
CA ILE A 133 54.66 -26.47 -19.79
C ILE A 133 53.41 -25.77 -19.24
N LEU A 134 53.56 -24.94 -18.21
CA LEU A 134 52.45 -24.21 -17.61
C LEU A 134 51.76 -23.29 -18.64
N THR A 135 52.54 -22.66 -19.52
CA THR A 135 51.98 -21.81 -20.57
C THR A 135 51.22 -22.62 -21.62
N THR A 136 51.86 -23.63 -22.19
CA THR A 136 51.35 -24.32 -23.39
C THR A 136 50.32 -25.40 -23.06
N LYS A 137 50.43 -26.06 -21.90
CA LYS A 137 49.57 -27.19 -21.50
C LYS A 137 48.50 -26.83 -20.48
N VAL A 138 48.61 -25.66 -19.83
CA VAL A 138 47.66 -25.26 -18.79
C VAL A 138 47.02 -23.93 -19.11
N LEU A 139 47.77 -22.81 -19.07
CA LEU A 139 47.19 -21.47 -19.17
C LEU A 139 46.56 -21.20 -20.53
N LYS A 140 47.24 -21.53 -21.64
CA LYS A 140 46.70 -21.29 -22.99
C LYS A 140 45.40 -22.08 -23.24
N PRO A 141 45.35 -23.41 -23.00
CA PRO A 141 44.09 -24.16 -23.10
C PRO A 141 42.99 -23.64 -22.16
N VAL A 142 43.33 -23.22 -20.94
CA VAL A 142 42.35 -22.67 -19.99
C VAL A 142 41.76 -21.35 -20.50
N VAL A 143 42.59 -20.44 -21.02
CA VAL A 143 42.12 -19.18 -21.61
C VAL A 143 41.23 -19.45 -22.82
N GLU A 144 41.62 -20.39 -23.69
CA GLU A 144 40.81 -20.78 -24.86
C GLU A 144 39.46 -21.39 -24.46
N LEU A 145 39.44 -22.26 -23.45
CA LEU A 145 38.21 -22.85 -22.93
C LEU A 145 37.29 -21.79 -22.31
N LEU A 146 37.82 -20.93 -21.45
CA LEU A 146 37.04 -19.88 -20.77
C LEU A 146 36.55 -18.80 -21.73
N SER A 147 37.25 -18.58 -22.84
CA SER A 147 36.86 -17.62 -23.87
C SER A 147 35.96 -18.22 -24.94
N ASN A 148 35.73 -19.53 -24.92
CA ASN A 148 34.90 -20.20 -25.92
C ASN A 148 33.41 -19.88 -25.67
N PRO A 149 32.71 -19.24 -26.62
CA PRO A 149 31.31 -18.85 -26.44
C PRO A 149 30.38 -20.05 -26.25
N ASP A 150 30.65 -21.19 -26.89
CA ASP A 150 29.84 -22.40 -26.72
C ASP A 150 29.98 -22.95 -25.28
N TYR A 151 31.21 -22.98 -24.76
CA TYR A 151 31.47 -23.40 -23.38
C TYR A 151 30.76 -22.49 -22.36
N ILE A 152 30.85 -21.15 -22.55
CA ILE A 152 30.14 -20.19 -21.69
C ILE A 152 28.62 -20.41 -21.76
N ASN A 153 28.07 -20.56 -22.96
CA ASN A 153 26.63 -20.76 -23.16
C ASN A 153 26.16 -22.07 -22.52
N GLN A 154 26.88 -23.17 -22.73
CA GLN A 154 26.57 -24.46 -22.11
C GLN A 154 26.66 -24.39 -20.58
N MET A 155 27.66 -23.68 -20.05
CA MET A 155 27.76 -23.45 -18.61
C MET A 155 26.54 -22.67 -18.10
N LEU A 156 26.14 -21.59 -18.76
CA LEU A 156 24.95 -20.81 -18.38
C LEU A 156 23.67 -21.66 -18.44
N LEU A 157 23.48 -22.43 -19.50
CA LEU A 157 22.33 -23.34 -19.65
C LEU A 157 22.30 -24.38 -18.52
N ALA A 158 23.43 -25.02 -18.21
CA ALA A 158 23.52 -25.99 -17.12
C ALA A 158 23.23 -25.35 -15.74
N GLN A 159 23.61 -24.08 -15.55
CA GLN A 159 23.27 -23.33 -14.33
C GLN A 159 21.76 -23.04 -14.25
N LEU A 160 21.15 -22.62 -15.36
CA LEU A 160 19.72 -22.34 -15.45
C LEU A 160 18.89 -23.60 -15.22
N GLU A 161 19.26 -24.71 -15.86
CA GLU A 161 18.58 -26.00 -15.71
C GLU A 161 18.66 -26.51 -14.26
N ARG A 162 19.84 -26.43 -13.63
CA ARG A 162 19.98 -26.81 -12.21
C ARG A 162 19.11 -25.95 -11.30
N ARG A 163 19.03 -24.65 -11.57
CA ARG A 163 18.17 -23.73 -10.80
C ARG A 163 16.69 -24.06 -10.99
N GLU A 164 16.28 -24.41 -12.21
CA GLU A 164 14.92 -24.84 -12.51
C GLU A 164 14.56 -26.15 -11.80
N GLN A 165 15.43 -27.16 -11.84
CA GLN A 165 15.25 -28.42 -11.13
C GLN A 165 15.12 -28.23 -9.61
N MET A 166 15.94 -27.35 -9.03
CA MET A 166 15.84 -27.00 -7.60
C MET A 166 14.51 -26.32 -7.29
N ASN A 167 14.07 -25.37 -8.12
CA ASN A 167 12.77 -24.71 -7.96
C ASN A 167 11.59 -25.69 -8.09
N GLU A 168 11.64 -26.64 -9.04
CA GLU A 168 10.61 -27.68 -9.15
C GLU A 168 10.57 -28.60 -7.93
N HIS A 169 11.75 -29.03 -7.45
CA HIS A 169 11.85 -29.86 -6.25
C HIS A 169 11.23 -29.14 -5.04
N HIS A 170 11.55 -27.87 -4.85
CA HIS A 170 11.00 -27.07 -3.76
C HIS A 170 9.48 -26.84 -3.90
N LYS A 171 8.97 -26.60 -5.12
CA LYS A 171 7.52 -26.51 -5.39
C LYS A 171 6.79 -27.81 -5.06
N ARG A 172 7.34 -28.97 -5.44
CA ARG A 172 6.74 -30.28 -5.11
C ARG A 172 6.76 -30.54 -3.60
N ALA A 173 7.87 -30.24 -2.93
CA ALA A 173 7.97 -30.39 -1.47
C ALA A 173 6.95 -29.51 -0.71
N TYR A 174 6.62 -28.33 -1.25
CA TYR A 174 5.56 -27.48 -0.74
C TYR A 174 4.16 -28.09 -0.95
N THR A 175 3.78 -28.37 -2.20
CA THR A 175 2.42 -28.82 -2.57
C THR A 175 2.04 -30.14 -1.90
N TYR A 176 3.02 -31.02 -1.65
CA TYR A 176 2.78 -32.36 -1.12
C TYR A 176 3.22 -32.52 0.34
N ALA A 177 3.48 -31.43 1.08
CA ALA A 177 3.80 -31.52 2.49
C ALA A 177 2.66 -32.24 3.26
N PRO A 178 2.88 -33.46 3.81
CA PRO A 178 1.83 -34.30 4.36
C PRO A 178 1.35 -33.84 5.75
N SER A 179 2.12 -32.98 6.42
CA SER A 179 1.75 -32.41 7.72
C SER A 179 2.33 -31.00 7.92
N TYR A 180 1.72 -30.25 8.84
CA TYR A 180 2.22 -28.93 9.25
C TYR A 180 3.65 -28.99 9.81
N GLU A 181 4.03 -30.08 10.48
CA GLU A 181 5.37 -30.24 11.04
C GLU A 181 6.44 -30.38 9.94
N GLU A 182 6.16 -31.18 8.90
CA GLU A 182 7.05 -31.32 7.76
C GLU A 182 7.16 -30.02 6.95
N PHE A 183 6.07 -29.26 6.86
CA PHE A 183 6.07 -27.93 6.26
C PHE A 183 6.97 -26.94 6.99
N ILE A 184 6.93 -26.92 8.34
CA ILE A 184 7.85 -26.10 9.13
C ILE A 184 9.31 -26.59 9.03
N LYS A 185 9.52 -27.91 8.94
CA LYS A 185 10.86 -28.48 8.69
C LYS A 185 11.42 -28.00 7.35
N LEU A 186 10.61 -28.03 6.28
CA LEU A 186 10.98 -27.50 4.97
C LEU A 186 11.44 -26.04 5.08
N ILE A 187 10.67 -25.17 5.74
CA ILE A 187 11.04 -23.76 5.93
C ILE A 187 12.39 -23.65 6.65
N ASN A 188 12.58 -24.38 7.76
CA ASN A 188 13.78 -24.27 8.57
C ASN A 188 15.03 -24.86 7.90
N SER A 189 14.90 -25.93 7.11
CA SER A 189 16.02 -26.60 6.44
C SER A 189 16.46 -25.91 5.15
N ASN A 190 15.63 -25.06 4.55
CA ASN A 190 15.99 -24.35 3.32
C ASN A 190 17.00 -23.23 3.58
N SER A 191 17.97 -23.09 2.67
CA SER A 191 18.97 -22.02 2.66
C SER A 191 18.85 -21.08 1.45
N ASP A 192 17.95 -21.39 0.51
CA ASP A 192 17.68 -20.56 -0.67
C ASP A 192 16.72 -19.43 -0.29
N VAL A 193 17.24 -18.20 -0.25
CA VAL A 193 16.49 -17.00 0.09
C VAL A 193 15.40 -16.70 -0.94
N GLU A 194 15.63 -16.95 -2.23
CA GLU A 194 14.66 -16.66 -3.28
C GLU A 194 13.50 -17.66 -3.24
N PHE A 195 13.78 -18.94 -2.99
CA PHE A 195 12.74 -19.92 -2.74
C PHE A 195 11.91 -19.55 -1.50
N LEU A 196 12.54 -19.18 -0.38
CA LEU A 196 11.81 -18.77 0.83
C LEU A 196 10.95 -17.52 0.60
N LYS A 197 11.41 -16.55 -0.21
CA LYS A 197 10.59 -15.39 -0.62
C LYS A 197 9.36 -15.82 -1.41
N GLN A 198 9.52 -16.72 -2.38
CA GLN A 198 8.40 -17.25 -3.17
C GLN A 198 7.44 -18.06 -2.30
N LEU A 199 7.97 -18.87 -1.39
CA LEU A 199 7.20 -19.65 -0.43
C LEU A 199 6.39 -18.74 0.51
N ARG A 200 7.00 -17.67 1.02
CA ARG A 200 6.32 -16.65 1.82
C ARG A 200 5.16 -16.02 1.04
N TYR A 201 5.39 -15.67 -0.23
CA TYR A 201 4.34 -15.11 -1.09
C TYR A 201 3.17 -16.09 -1.24
N GLN A 202 3.42 -17.38 -1.49
CA GLN A 202 2.38 -18.40 -1.57
C GLN A 202 1.59 -18.55 -0.26
N ILE A 203 2.28 -18.59 0.89
CA ILE A 203 1.63 -18.64 2.21
C ILE A 203 0.72 -17.42 2.41
N VAL A 204 1.15 -16.22 2.02
CA VAL A 204 0.35 -15.00 2.11
C VAL A 204 -0.89 -15.08 1.20
N VAL A 205 -0.74 -15.53 -0.04
CA VAL A 205 -1.87 -15.73 -0.97
C VAL A 205 -2.87 -16.74 -0.40
N GLU A 206 -2.40 -17.85 0.17
CA GLU A 206 -3.28 -18.83 0.81
C GLU A 206 -3.98 -18.28 2.05
N ILE A 207 -3.31 -17.46 2.87
CA ILE A 207 -3.96 -16.76 3.99
C ILE A 207 -5.08 -15.87 3.47
N ILE A 208 -4.84 -15.09 2.40
CA ILE A 208 -5.83 -14.21 1.79
C ILE A 208 -7.02 -15.03 1.26
N GLN A 209 -6.77 -16.12 0.53
CA GLN A 209 -7.82 -17.00 0.00
C GLN A 209 -8.63 -17.66 1.12
N ALA A 210 -7.97 -18.24 2.12
CA ALA A 210 -8.62 -18.89 3.26
C ALA A 210 -9.45 -17.88 4.08
N THR A 211 -8.95 -16.66 4.26
CA THR A 211 -9.65 -15.57 4.95
C THR A 211 -10.87 -15.11 4.14
N THR A 212 -10.72 -14.95 2.83
CA THR A 212 -11.82 -14.61 1.90
C THR A 212 -12.94 -15.66 1.96
N ILE A 213 -12.60 -16.96 1.92
CA ILE A 213 -13.56 -18.06 2.02
C ILE A 213 -14.23 -18.10 3.40
N SER A 214 -13.50 -17.79 4.47
CA SER A 214 -14.04 -17.76 5.84
C SER A 214 -15.02 -16.61 6.11
N SER A 215 -14.93 -15.52 5.33
CA SER A 215 -15.72 -14.30 5.47
C SER A 215 -17.00 -14.27 4.61
N PHE A 216 -17.27 -15.32 3.82
CA PHE A 216 -18.48 -15.43 3.01
C PHE A 216 -19.72 -15.57 3.91
N PRO A 217 -20.66 -14.60 3.92
CA PRO A 217 -21.84 -14.69 4.75
C PRO A 217 -22.78 -15.76 4.18
N GLN A 218 -23.08 -16.79 4.97
CA GLN A 218 -24.23 -17.64 4.68
C GLN A 218 -25.50 -16.79 4.79
N LEU A 219 -26.04 -16.34 3.66
CA LEU A 219 -27.33 -15.67 3.60
C LEU A 219 -28.43 -16.64 4.06
N LYS A 220 -29.06 -16.26 5.18
CA LYS A 220 -30.35 -16.72 5.72
C LYS A 220 -30.37 -18.13 6.33
N ARG A 221 -30.61 -18.20 7.65
CA ARG A 221 -31.78 -18.92 8.21
C ARG A 221 -32.07 -18.55 9.67
N HIS A 222 -33.37 -18.56 9.95
CA HIS A 222 -34.07 -18.00 11.11
C HIS A 222 -33.63 -18.54 12.49
N LYS A 223 -33.91 -17.74 13.53
CA LYS A 223 -33.99 -18.14 14.93
C LYS A 223 -34.85 -19.41 15.09
N GLY A 224 -34.22 -20.54 15.37
CA GLY A 224 -34.85 -21.82 15.70
C GLY A 224 -33.78 -22.85 16.06
N LYS A 225 -34.03 -23.62 17.13
CA LYS A 225 -33.19 -24.66 17.78
C LYS A 225 -31.95 -25.14 17.00
N GLU A 226 -30.80 -25.17 17.68
CA GLU A 226 -29.52 -25.70 17.20
C GLU A 226 -29.67 -27.05 16.49
N THR A 227 -29.52 -27.06 15.16
CA THR A 227 -29.52 -28.28 14.34
C THR A 227 -28.10 -28.79 14.11
N ALA A 228 -27.93 -30.08 13.85
CA ALA A 228 -26.63 -30.72 13.59
C ALA A 228 -25.82 -30.05 12.45
N ALA A 229 -26.51 -29.41 11.49
CA ALA A 229 -25.89 -28.61 10.42
C ALA A 229 -25.13 -27.39 10.97
N MET A 230 -25.65 -26.73 12.01
CA MET A 230 -25.04 -25.58 12.66
C MET A 230 -23.75 -25.95 13.41
N LYS A 231 -23.70 -27.15 14.02
CA LYS A 231 -22.46 -27.71 14.61
C LYS A 231 -21.42 -28.06 13.54
N ALA A 232 -21.84 -28.60 12.39
CA ALA A 232 -20.94 -28.92 11.29
C ALA A 232 -20.31 -27.66 10.66
N ASP A 233 -21.08 -26.57 10.55
CA ASP A 233 -20.60 -25.29 10.03
C ASP A 233 -19.68 -24.57 11.03
N LEU A 234 -19.98 -24.60 12.34
CA LEU A 234 -19.08 -24.11 13.39
C LEU A 234 -17.75 -24.88 13.42
N LEU A 235 -17.78 -26.20 13.22
CA LEU A 235 -16.57 -27.02 13.09
C LEU A 235 -15.77 -26.67 11.83
N ARG A 236 -16.43 -26.43 10.69
CA ARG A 236 -15.78 -25.98 9.46
C ARG A 236 -15.11 -24.60 9.63
N ALA A 237 -15.79 -23.65 10.26
CA ALA A 237 -15.25 -22.33 10.58
C ALA A 237 -14.08 -22.40 11.59
N ARG A 238 -14.18 -23.26 12.62
CA ARG A 238 -13.09 -23.48 13.59
C ARG A 238 -11.86 -24.09 12.94
N ASN A 239 -12.06 -25.05 12.03
CA ASN A 239 -10.98 -25.69 11.29
C ASN A 239 -10.31 -24.69 10.32
N MET A 240 -11.09 -23.83 9.66
CA MET A 240 -10.57 -22.75 8.82
C MET A 240 -9.76 -21.72 9.62
N LYS A 241 -10.25 -21.30 10.79
CA LYS A 241 -9.51 -20.40 11.70
C LYS A 241 -8.20 -21.01 12.18
N ARG A 242 -8.19 -22.31 12.48
CA ARG A 242 -6.96 -23.05 12.83
C ARG A 242 -5.98 -23.09 11.66
N TYR A 243 -6.46 -23.34 10.44
CA TYR A 243 -5.65 -23.35 9.22
C TYR A 243 -5.00 -21.98 8.95
N ILE A 244 -5.78 -20.89 9.03
CA ILE A 244 -5.26 -19.52 8.89
C ILE A 244 -4.17 -19.22 9.95
N ASN A 245 -4.38 -19.63 11.20
CA ASN A 245 -3.37 -19.47 12.25
C ASN A 245 -2.09 -20.28 11.96
N GLN A 246 -2.21 -21.50 11.45
CA GLN A 246 -1.06 -22.33 11.06
C GLN A 246 -0.24 -21.66 9.95
N LEU A 247 -0.91 -21.17 8.89
CA LEU A 247 -0.25 -20.43 7.82
C LEU A 247 0.39 -19.14 8.32
N THR A 248 -0.27 -18.42 9.24
CA THR A 248 0.28 -17.18 9.84
C THR A 248 1.57 -17.45 10.62
N VAL A 249 1.61 -18.54 11.39
CA VAL A 249 2.83 -18.96 12.09
C VAL A 249 3.92 -19.40 11.10
N ALA A 250 3.56 -20.13 10.05
CA ALA A 250 4.51 -20.53 9.01
C ALA A 250 5.09 -19.34 8.25
N LYS A 251 4.28 -18.31 7.96
CA LYS A 251 4.74 -17.03 7.40
C LYS A 251 5.82 -16.41 8.28
N LYS A 252 5.55 -16.26 9.58
CA LYS A 252 6.52 -15.68 10.54
C LYS A 252 7.81 -16.49 10.62
N GLN A 253 7.71 -17.82 10.59
CA GLN A 253 8.89 -18.70 10.58
C GLN A 253 9.70 -18.55 9.27
N CYS A 254 9.01 -18.43 8.13
CA CYS A 254 9.64 -18.18 6.85
C CYS A 254 10.40 -16.85 6.83
N GLU A 255 9.76 -15.77 7.31
CA GLU A 255 10.37 -14.45 7.43
C GLU A 255 11.58 -14.43 8.38
N LYS A 256 11.49 -15.14 9.50
CA LYS A 256 12.62 -15.33 10.42
C LYS A 256 13.78 -16.06 9.74
N ARG A 257 13.51 -17.12 8.97
CA ARG A 257 14.54 -17.88 8.26
C ARG A 257 15.23 -17.02 7.18
N ILE A 258 14.45 -16.26 6.42
CA ILE A 258 14.96 -15.32 5.41
C ILE A 258 15.93 -14.32 6.07
N ARG A 259 15.56 -13.77 7.23
CA ARG A 259 16.41 -12.84 7.98
C ARG A 259 17.73 -13.47 8.43
N ILE A 260 17.70 -14.69 8.96
CA ILE A 260 18.92 -15.42 9.39
C ILE A 260 19.88 -15.64 8.21
N LEU A 261 19.35 -15.79 7.00
CA LEU A 261 20.13 -15.99 5.78
C LEU A 261 20.61 -14.68 5.12
N GLY A 262 20.40 -13.52 5.78
CA GLY A 262 20.77 -12.22 5.23
C GLY A 262 19.81 -11.68 4.18
N GLY A 263 18.59 -12.23 4.10
CA GLY A 263 17.52 -11.70 3.25
C GLY A 263 16.77 -10.52 3.90
N PRO A 264 15.85 -9.89 3.16
CA PRO A 264 15.15 -8.68 3.61
C PRO A 264 14.37 -8.89 4.92
N ALA A 265 14.43 -7.91 5.81
CA ALA A 265 13.65 -7.89 7.03
C ALA A 265 12.22 -7.45 6.71
N TYR A 266 11.26 -8.34 6.99
CA TYR A 266 9.82 -8.09 6.78
C TYR A 266 9.11 -7.64 8.07
N ASP A 267 9.83 -6.95 8.96
CA ASP A 267 9.30 -6.55 10.26
C ASP A 267 7.99 -5.77 10.13
N GLN A 268 7.05 -6.08 11.04
CA GLN A 268 5.89 -5.25 11.28
C GLN A 268 6.41 -3.92 11.82
N GLN A 269 6.18 -2.83 11.11
CA GLN A 269 6.39 -1.48 11.62
C GLN A 269 5.57 -1.33 12.90
N ASP A 270 6.26 -1.36 14.04
CA ASP A 270 5.84 -0.69 15.25
C ASP A 270 7.11 -0.20 15.95
N GLU A 271 7.12 1.10 16.23
CA GLU A 271 8.17 1.94 16.82
C GLU A 271 9.45 2.19 15.99
N GLY A 272 9.68 3.48 15.74
CA GLY A 272 10.76 3.98 14.91
C GLY A 272 12.13 4.00 15.58
N ALA A 273 13.14 3.87 14.74
CA ALA A 273 14.41 4.57 14.87
C ALA A 273 15.02 4.69 13.47
N LEU A 274 15.38 5.92 13.10
CA LEU A 274 16.22 6.24 11.96
C LEU A 274 17.62 5.62 12.19
N ASP A 275 18.19 4.90 11.22
CA ASP A 275 19.28 5.42 10.37
C ASP A 275 19.90 4.34 9.44
N GLU A 276 20.38 4.85 8.31
CA GLU A 276 21.15 4.40 7.13
C GLU A 276 21.64 2.96 6.85
N GLY A 277 21.60 2.66 5.54
CA GLY A 277 22.46 1.67 4.89
C GLY A 277 21.99 1.30 3.48
N GLU A 278 22.58 1.92 2.44
CA GLU A 278 22.34 1.67 1.02
C GLU A 278 22.35 0.17 0.64
N GLY A 279 21.22 -0.29 0.11
CA GLY A 279 21.04 -1.55 -0.60
C GLY A 279 19.96 -1.36 -1.66
N PRO A 280 19.89 -2.21 -2.71
CA PRO A 280 18.99 -2.01 -3.84
C PRO A 280 17.56 -1.88 -3.32
N GLN A 281 16.94 -0.73 -3.60
CA GLN A 281 15.69 -0.27 -2.99
C GLN A 281 14.66 -1.39 -3.00
N SER A 282 14.40 -1.93 -1.81
CA SER A 282 13.22 -2.73 -1.55
C SER A 282 12.02 -1.92 -2.03
N GLN A 283 11.26 -2.45 -2.99
CA GLN A 283 10.03 -1.83 -3.52
C GLN A 283 9.24 -1.22 -2.35
N LYS A 284 9.23 0.11 -2.28
CA LYS A 284 8.58 0.85 -1.20
C LYS A 284 7.09 0.57 -1.31
N ILE A 285 6.54 -0.19 -0.37
CA ILE A 285 5.10 -0.42 -0.31
C ILE A 285 4.49 0.83 0.33
N LEU A 286 3.74 1.60 -0.46
CA LEU A 286 2.99 2.76 0.00
C LEU A 286 1.87 2.29 0.93
N GLN A 287 1.71 2.94 2.08
CA GLN A 287 0.60 2.65 2.98
C GLN A 287 -0.72 3.04 2.31
N PHE A 288 -1.82 2.37 2.68
CA PHE A 288 -3.12 2.63 2.07
C PHE A 288 -3.60 4.07 2.33
N GLU A 289 -3.31 4.58 3.52
CA GLU A 289 -3.56 5.94 3.95
C GLU A 289 -2.83 6.94 3.05
N ASP A 290 -1.58 6.68 2.68
CA ASP A 290 -0.78 7.55 1.79
C ASP A 290 -1.32 7.56 0.36
N ILE A 291 -1.76 6.40 -0.13
CA ILE A 291 -2.37 6.25 -1.45
C ILE A 291 -3.66 7.07 -1.51
N LEU A 292 -4.49 6.98 -0.46
CA LEU A 292 -5.71 7.75 -0.39
C LEU A 292 -5.44 9.22 -0.11
N ALA A 293 -4.42 9.63 0.65
CA ALA A 293 -4.16 11.05 0.90
C ALA A 293 -3.70 11.79 -0.37
N SER A 294 -2.85 11.17 -1.18
CA SER A 294 -2.27 11.77 -2.39
C SER A 294 -3.22 11.70 -3.59
N THR A 295 -3.49 12.83 -4.24
CA THR A 295 -4.28 12.87 -5.48
C THR A 295 -3.65 12.03 -6.60
N PHE A 296 -2.32 12.04 -6.71
CA PHE A 296 -1.57 11.30 -7.72
C PHE A 296 -1.68 9.77 -7.53
N TYR A 297 -1.48 9.28 -6.31
CA TYR A 297 -1.57 7.84 -6.03
C TYR A 297 -3.02 7.35 -6.08
N ARG A 298 -3.96 8.17 -5.58
CA ARG A 298 -5.40 7.87 -5.62
C ARG A 298 -5.92 7.70 -7.03
N GLU A 299 -5.45 8.48 -8.00
CA GLU A 299 -5.85 8.33 -9.41
C GLU A 299 -5.41 6.99 -10.02
N HIS A 300 -4.22 6.51 -9.67
CA HIS A 300 -3.75 5.20 -10.11
C HIS A 300 -4.54 4.06 -9.45
N PHE A 301 -4.85 4.19 -8.15
CA PHE A 301 -5.73 3.25 -7.47
C PHE A 301 -7.15 3.26 -8.06
N ARG A 302 -7.67 4.43 -8.44
CA ARG A 302 -8.95 4.56 -9.14
C ARG A 302 -8.93 3.78 -10.46
N THR A 303 -7.88 3.94 -11.27
CA THR A 303 -7.70 3.20 -12.53
C THR A 303 -7.69 1.68 -12.31
N TYR A 304 -7.11 1.21 -11.20
CA TYR A 304 -7.18 -0.20 -10.81
C TYR A 304 -8.61 -0.64 -10.45
N MET A 305 -9.33 0.14 -9.65
CA MET A 305 -10.72 -0.13 -9.26
C MET A 305 -11.68 -0.15 -10.45
N GLU A 306 -11.38 0.62 -11.50
CA GLU A 306 -12.09 0.57 -12.78
C GLU A 306 -11.93 -0.77 -13.47
N ARG A 307 -10.71 -1.32 -13.52
CA ARG A 307 -10.47 -2.65 -14.09
C ARG A 307 -11.20 -3.75 -13.33
N MET A 308 -11.42 -3.55 -12.03
CA MET A 308 -12.13 -4.49 -11.16
C MET A 308 -13.65 -4.30 -11.17
N ASP A 309 -14.17 -3.38 -11.99
CA ASP A 309 -15.60 -3.04 -12.06
C ASP A 309 -16.18 -2.64 -10.69
N LYS A 310 -15.38 -1.89 -9.91
CA LYS A 310 -15.68 -1.45 -8.54
C LYS A 310 -15.37 0.03 -8.35
N ARG A 311 -15.37 0.81 -9.44
CA ARG A 311 -15.14 2.26 -9.45
C ARG A 311 -16.06 3.00 -8.46
N ALA A 312 -17.30 2.56 -8.32
CA ALA A 312 -18.28 3.22 -7.47
C ALA A 312 -17.82 3.34 -6.00
N LEU A 313 -17.02 2.40 -5.49
CA LEU A 313 -16.53 2.42 -4.11
C LEU A 313 -15.54 3.57 -3.88
N ILE A 314 -14.55 3.73 -4.75
CA ILE A 314 -13.55 4.80 -4.62
C ILE A 314 -14.18 6.17 -4.94
N SER A 315 -15.07 6.25 -5.93
CA SER A 315 -15.77 7.49 -6.26
C SER A 315 -16.71 7.94 -5.12
N PHE A 316 -17.39 6.99 -4.45
CA PHE A 316 -18.20 7.33 -3.28
C PHE A 316 -17.33 7.87 -2.15
N TRP A 317 -16.20 7.23 -1.87
CA TRP A 317 -15.28 7.69 -0.83
C TRP A 317 -14.80 9.12 -1.11
N GLU A 318 -14.47 9.44 -2.37
CA GLU A 318 -14.07 10.80 -2.80
C GLU A 318 -15.20 11.82 -2.68
N SER A 319 -16.43 11.47 -3.07
CA SER A 319 -17.57 12.38 -2.95
C SER A 319 -17.90 12.70 -1.50
N VAL A 320 -17.79 11.72 -0.59
CA VAL A 320 -17.99 11.95 0.85
C VAL A 320 -16.85 12.77 1.44
N GLU A 321 -15.61 12.57 0.99
CA GLU A 321 -14.48 13.37 1.46
C GLU A 321 -14.62 14.84 1.05
N TYR A 322 -15.09 15.10 -0.17
CA TYR A 322 -15.43 16.45 -0.61
C TYR A 322 -16.59 17.05 0.21
N LEU A 323 -17.63 16.25 0.48
CA LEU A 323 -18.79 16.67 1.30
C LEU A 323 -18.40 17.14 2.71
N LYS A 324 -17.38 16.52 3.33
CA LYS A 324 -16.90 16.94 4.66
C LYS A 324 -16.26 18.33 4.65
N SER A 325 -15.62 18.71 3.56
CA SER A 325 -14.96 20.01 3.38
C SER A 325 -15.82 21.08 2.71
N ALA A 326 -17.03 20.72 2.25
CA ALA A 326 -17.89 21.59 1.46
C ALA A 326 -18.54 22.71 2.28
N ASN A 327 -18.85 23.83 1.62
CA ASN A 327 -19.55 24.93 2.26
C ASN A 327 -20.98 24.53 2.62
N LYS A 328 -21.54 25.09 3.70
CA LYS A 328 -22.91 24.78 4.18
C LYS A 328 -23.99 24.91 3.09
N ASN A 329 -23.80 25.81 2.13
CA ASN A 329 -24.74 26.06 1.03
C ASN A 329 -24.68 25.00 -0.08
N GLU A 330 -23.59 24.24 -0.18
CA GLU A 330 -23.37 23.22 -1.22
C GLU A 330 -23.79 21.83 -0.75
N ILE A 331 -23.86 21.62 0.57
CA ILE A 331 -24.25 20.35 1.20
C ILE A 331 -25.56 19.78 0.65
N PRO A 332 -26.67 20.54 0.51
CA PRO A 332 -27.94 19.97 0.04
C PRO A 332 -27.84 19.39 -1.37
N GLN A 333 -27.07 20.06 -2.24
CA GLN A 333 -26.86 19.62 -3.61
C GLN A 333 -25.98 18.37 -3.65
N LEU A 334 -24.85 18.39 -2.94
CA LEU A 334 -23.90 17.26 -2.89
C LEU A 334 -24.53 16.00 -2.29
N VAL A 335 -25.33 16.14 -1.22
CA VAL A 335 -26.09 15.03 -0.63
C VAL A 335 -27.08 14.44 -1.64
N GLY A 336 -27.74 15.29 -2.43
CA GLY A 336 -28.64 14.87 -3.51
C GLY A 336 -27.92 14.11 -4.62
N GLU A 337 -26.76 14.60 -5.06
CA GLU A 337 -25.94 13.96 -6.10
C GLU A 337 -25.39 12.61 -5.63
N ILE A 338 -24.85 12.53 -4.40
CA ILE A 338 -24.38 11.27 -3.81
C ILE A 338 -25.53 10.27 -3.69
N TYR A 339 -26.72 10.72 -3.26
CA TYR A 339 -27.89 9.84 -3.19
C TYR A 339 -28.25 9.23 -4.55
N GLN A 340 -28.29 10.06 -5.60
CA GLN A 340 -28.66 9.61 -6.94
C GLN A 340 -27.61 8.67 -7.54
N ASN A 341 -26.35 9.09 -7.57
CA ASN A 341 -25.28 8.36 -8.24
C ASN A 341 -25.04 6.97 -7.61
N PHE A 342 -25.03 6.89 -6.28
CA PHE A 342 -24.60 5.67 -5.59
C PHE A 342 -25.74 4.80 -5.08
N PHE A 343 -26.88 5.38 -4.69
CA PHE A 343 -28.00 4.64 -4.08
C PHE A 343 -29.22 4.45 -4.98
N VAL A 344 -29.32 5.20 -6.08
CA VAL A 344 -30.39 5.06 -7.08
C VAL A 344 -29.86 4.42 -8.36
N GLU A 345 -28.74 4.91 -8.91
CA GLU A 345 -28.20 4.48 -10.20
C GLU A 345 -27.27 3.26 -10.10
N SER A 346 -26.15 3.36 -9.37
CA SER A 346 -25.16 2.26 -9.28
C SER A 346 -25.64 1.12 -8.37
N LYS A 347 -26.21 1.43 -7.19
CA LYS A 347 -26.64 0.44 -6.16
C LYS A 347 -25.57 -0.59 -5.75
N GLU A 348 -24.30 -0.35 -6.06
CA GLU A 348 -23.20 -1.25 -5.73
C GLU A 348 -22.85 -1.25 -4.24
N ILE A 349 -23.18 -0.16 -3.53
CA ILE A 349 -22.93 -0.02 -2.10
C ILE A 349 -24.10 -0.65 -1.33
N SER A 350 -23.85 -1.81 -0.73
CA SER A 350 -24.83 -2.49 0.11
C SER A 350 -24.93 -1.78 1.46
N VAL A 351 -26.11 -1.21 1.75
CA VAL A 351 -26.35 -0.47 2.99
C VAL A 351 -27.52 -1.08 3.74
N GLU A 352 -27.38 -1.15 5.08
CA GLU A 352 -28.45 -1.62 5.95
C GLU A 352 -29.72 -0.76 5.82
N LYS A 353 -30.88 -1.37 6.02
CA LYS A 353 -32.17 -0.68 5.91
C LYS A 353 -32.33 0.47 6.93
N SER A 354 -31.63 0.40 8.07
CA SER A 354 -31.51 1.44 9.09
C SER A 354 -30.79 2.67 8.54
N LEU A 355 -29.56 2.47 8.05
CA LEU A 355 -28.72 3.51 7.45
C LEU A 355 -29.36 4.13 6.22
N TYR A 356 -30.04 3.33 5.38
CA TYR A 356 -30.77 3.86 4.22
C TYR A 356 -31.87 4.86 4.61
N LYS A 357 -32.56 4.64 5.73
CA LYS A 357 -33.52 5.61 6.26
C LYS A 357 -32.83 6.88 6.76
N GLU A 358 -31.64 6.75 7.35
CA GLU A 358 -30.86 7.91 7.80
C GLU A 358 -30.35 8.75 6.63
N ILE A 359 -29.93 8.13 5.53
CA ILE A 359 -29.58 8.83 4.28
C ILE A 359 -30.79 9.64 3.79
N GLN A 360 -31.98 9.04 3.76
CA GLN A 360 -33.20 9.76 3.36
C GLN A 360 -33.53 10.92 4.30
N GLN A 361 -33.29 10.78 5.61
CA GLN A 361 -33.48 11.89 6.56
C GLN A 361 -32.44 13.00 6.38
N CYS A 362 -31.20 12.66 6.00
CA CYS A 362 -30.17 13.63 5.68
C CYS A 362 -30.50 14.42 4.41
N LEU A 363 -30.99 13.72 3.38
CA LEU A 363 -31.45 14.32 2.13
C LEU A 363 -32.58 15.33 2.35
N VAL A 364 -33.47 15.05 3.31
CA VAL A 364 -34.57 15.95 3.68
C VAL A 364 -34.12 17.07 4.64
N GLY A 365 -32.88 17.04 5.14
CA GLY A 365 -32.33 18.04 6.06
C GLY A 365 -32.72 17.85 7.52
N ASN A 366 -33.17 16.65 7.90
CA ASN A 366 -33.57 16.32 9.28
C ASN A 366 -32.44 15.69 10.10
N LYS A 367 -31.37 15.21 9.45
CA LYS A 367 -30.14 14.68 10.07
C LYS A 367 -28.89 15.22 9.35
N GLY A 368 -27.78 15.32 10.07
CA GLY A 368 -26.48 15.73 9.50
C GLY A 368 -25.85 14.65 8.60
N ILE A 369 -24.68 14.97 8.04
CA ILE A 369 -23.96 14.12 7.05
C ILE A 369 -23.26 12.89 7.67
N GLU A 370 -23.36 12.69 8.98
CA GLU A 370 -22.69 11.62 9.73
C GLU A 370 -22.96 10.22 9.16
N VAL A 371 -24.17 9.99 8.61
CA VAL A 371 -24.53 8.73 7.98
C VAL A 371 -23.61 8.41 6.79
N PHE A 372 -23.21 9.41 6.01
CA PHE A 372 -22.29 9.24 4.89
C PHE A 372 -20.87 8.95 5.39
N CYS A 373 -20.43 9.59 6.48
CA CYS A 373 -19.12 9.29 7.10
C CYS A 373 -19.05 7.85 7.63
N LYS A 374 -20.13 7.33 8.21
CA LYS A 374 -20.20 5.92 8.66
C LYS A 374 -20.08 4.96 7.49
N ILE A 375 -20.86 5.18 6.43
CA ILE A 375 -20.80 4.34 5.22
C ILE A 375 -19.43 4.48 4.54
N GLN A 376 -18.83 5.67 4.55
CA GLN A 376 -17.48 5.88 4.03
C GLN A 376 -16.44 5.09 4.83
N GLY A 377 -16.60 4.95 6.15
CA GLY A 377 -15.78 4.06 6.97
C GLY A 377 -15.90 2.60 6.53
N ASP A 378 -17.12 2.10 6.33
CA ASP A 378 -17.34 0.72 5.84
C ASP A 378 -16.73 0.51 4.44
N VAL A 379 -16.86 1.52 3.56
CA VAL A 379 -16.25 1.51 2.23
C VAL A 379 -14.73 1.57 2.32
N TYR A 380 -14.17 2.37 3.22
CA TYR A 380 -12.74 2.47 3.46
C TYR A 380 -12.16 1.12 3.90
N GLU A 381 -12.75 0.47 4.89
CA GLU A 381 -12.33 -0.87 5.33
C GLU A 381 -12.46 -1.89 4.18
N THR A 382 -13.52 -1.79 3.38
CA THR A 382 -13.68 -2.65 2.19
C THR A 382 -12.57 -2.42 1.16
N LEU A 383 -12.20 -1.17 0.89
CA LEU A 383 -11.11 -0.81 -0.02
C LEU A 383 -9.75 -1.29 0.52
N LYS A 384 -9.50 -1.09 1.81
CA LYS A 384 -8.27 -1.46 2.51
C LYS A 384 -8.08 -2.97 2.60
N ASP A 385 -9.12 -3.72 2.93
CA ASP A 385 -9.00 -5.16 3.17
C ASP A 385 -9.09 -5.99 1.89
N ARG A 386 -9.94 -5.58 0.93
CA ARG A 386 -10.21 -6.40 -0.27
C ARG A 386 -9.39 -5.99 -1.48
N TYR A 387 -9.18 -4.70 -1.70
CA TYR A 387 -8.67 -4.19 -2.98
C TYR A 387 -7.23 -3.70 -2.89
N TYR A 388 -6.84 -3.06 -1.78
CA TYR A 388 -5.47 -2.59 -1.59
C TYR A 388 -4.41 -3.71 -1.67
N PRO A 389 -4.56 -4.90 -1.04
CA PRO A 389 -3.56 -5.95 -1.14
C PRO A 389 -3.37 -6.44 -2.58
N SER A 390 -4.46 -6.49 -3.35
CA SER A 390 -4.47 -6.89 -4.75
C SER A 390 -3.94 -5.80 -5.68
N PHE A 391 -4.06 -4.53 -5.30
CA PHE A 391 -3.50 -3.39 -6.02
C PHE A 391 -1.97 -3.36 -5.92
N ILE A 392 -1.39 -3.55 -4.74
CA ILE A 392 0.08 -3.49 -4.52
C ILE A 392 0.83 -4.50 -5.38
N VAL A 393 0.21 -5.64 -5.70
CA VAL A 393 0.79 -6.71 -6.53
C VAL A 393 0.39 -6.61 -8.01
N SER A 394 -0.31 -5.54 -8.40
CA SER A 394 -0.77 -5.34 -9.78
C SER A 394 0.29 -4.67 -10.65
N ASP A 395 0.20 -4.91 -11.96
CA ASP A 395 1.01 -4.22 -12.98
C ASP A 395 0.86 -2.70 -12.95
N LEU A 396 -0.28 -2.21 -12.46
CA LEU A 396 -0.55 -0.77 -12.29
C LEU A 396 0.27 -0.16 -11.16
N TYR A 397 0.49 -0.91 -10.07
CA TYR A 397 1.31 -0.45 -8.96
C TYR A 397 2.81 -0.49 -9.33
N GLU A 398 3.24 -1.51 -10.07
CA GLU A 398 4.60 -1.56 -10.63
C GLU A 398 4.89 -0.35 -11.54
N LYS A 399 3.95 0.00 -12.43
CA LYS A 399 4.04 1.21 -13.28
C LYS A 399 4.04 2.51 -12.48
N LEU A 400 3.33 2.56 -11.35
CA LEU A 400 3.30 3.70 -10.44
C LEU A 400 4.68 3.89 -9.80
N MET A 401 5.30 2.81 -9.31
CA MET A 401 6.64 2.84 -8.71
C MET A 401 7.71 3.30 -9.71
N LEU A 402 7.66 2.82 -10.96
CA LEU A 402 8.59 3.28 -12.02
C LEU A 402 8.46 4.79 -12.30
N LYS A 403 7.22 5.32 -12.35
CA LYS A 403 6.98 6.76 -12.53
C LYS A 403 7.39 7.60 -11.32
N GLU A 404 7.34 7.03 -10.11
CA GLU A 404 7.81 7.67 -8.88
C GLU A 404 9.34 7.77 -8.87
N GLU A 405 10.05 6.72 -9.30
CA GLU A 405 11.50 6.74 -9.48
C GLU A 405 11.94 7.82 -10.50
N GLU A 406 11.24 7.95 -11.62
CA GLU A 406 11.50 9.01 -12.62
C GLU A 406 11.28 10.44 -12.06
N LYS A 407 10.26 10.63 -11.22
CA LYS A 407 9.98 11.92 -10.56
C LYS A 407 10.99 12.24 -9.45
N ASN A 408 11.42 11.24 -8.68
CA ASN A 408 12.40 11.41 -7.61
C ASN A 408 13.77 11.83 -8.15
N VAL A 409 14.19 11.29 -9.31
CA VAL A 409 15.41 11.73 -10.02
C VAL A 409 15.29 13.18 -10.50
N SER A 410 14.08 13.63 -10.85
CA SER A 410 13.82 15.00 -11.31
C SER A 410 13.73 16.02 -10.16
N GLN A 411 13.24 15.62 -8.98
CA GLN A 411 13.16 16.48 -7.79
C GLN A 411 14.51 16.71 -7.10
N LEU A 412 15.46 15.76 -7.22
CA LEU A 412 16.82 15.90 -6.69
C LEU A 412 17.64 17.04 -7.34
N ILE A 413 17.20 17.56 -8.49
CA ILE A 413 17.89 18.66 -9.21
C ILE A 413 17.34 20.04 -8.80
N SER A 414 16.21 20.15 -8.07
CA SER A 414 15.43 21.40 -8.03
C SER A 414 15.17 22.04 -6.66
N SER A 415 15.74 21.58 -5.54
CA SER A 415 15.45 22.26 -4.26
C SER A 415 16.64 22.38 -3.31
N LYS A 416 17.33 23.52 -3.46
CA LYS A 416 18.11 24.17 -2.41
C LYS A 416 17.55 25.60 -2.32
N ASP A 417 17.37 26.09 -1.09
CA ASP A 417 16.73 27.36 -0.65
C ASP A 417 15.22 27.19 -0.38
N GLU A 418 14.63 27.52 0.78
CA GLU A 418 14.99 28.46 1.86
C GLU A 418 14.29 28.05 3.18
N LEU A 419 14.87 28.44 4.33
CA LEU A 419 14.40 28.16 5.69
C LEU A 419 13.86 29.42 6.39
N GLY A 420 12.63 29.32 6.92
CA GLY A 420 12.17 29.91 8.19
C GLY A 420 11.41 31.24 8.13
N PRO A 421 10.76 31.70 9.25
CA PRO A 421 10.52 31.04 10.54
C PRO A 421 9.02 31.02 10.96
N GLY A 422 8.71 30.25 12.01
CA GLY A 422 7.43 30.33 12.73
C GLY A 422 7.39 31.44 13.78
N ILE A 423 6.22 31.66 14.39
CA ILE A 423 6.00 32.03 15.80
C ILE A 423 4.49 32.00 16.13
N GLU A 424 4.20 31.18 17.14
CA GLU A 424 3.34 31.32 18.33
C GLU A 424 1.82 31.56 18.32
N ALA A 425 1.25 30.83 19.28
CA ALA A 425 -0.09 30.83 19.84
C ALA A 425 -0.50 32.16 20.49
N GLY A 426 -1.81 32.39 20.52
CA GLY A 426 -2.47 33.31 21.45
C GLY A 426 -3.81 32.73 21.88
N GLU A 427 -3.89 32.32 23.15
CA GLU A 427 -5.13 32.07 23.88
C GLU A 427 -5.84 33.42 24.09
N GLU A 428 -7.18 33.46 23.94
CA GLU A 428 -7.98 34.42 24.70
C GLU A 428 -9.23 33.76 25.27
N ALA A 429 -9.47 34.14 26.52
CA ALA A 429 -10.30 33.47 27.50
C ALA A 429 -11.78 33.82 27.39
N VAL A 430 -12.58 32.91 27.93
CA VAL A 430 -14.00 33.03 28.20
C VAL A 430 -14.23 34.10 29.27
N ASP A 431 -14.97 35.16 28.92
CA ASP A 431 -15.58 36.08 29.90
C ASP A 431 -17.08 35.80 29.99
N GLU A 432 -17.49 35.20 31.10
CA GLU A 432 -18.84 34.75 31.41
C GLU A 432 -19.40 35.70 32.48
N GLY A 433 -20.32 36.60 32.10
CA GLY A 433 -21.01 37.37 33.14
C GLY A 433 -21.79 38.61 32.73
N THR A 434 -22.82 38.50 31.87
CA THR A 434 -24.08 39.28 31.98
C THR A 434 -25.06 38.88 30.86
N SER A 435 -25.88 37.83 31.02
CA SER A 435 -26.97 37.56 30.06
C SER A 435 -28.06 36.67 30.65
N ARG A 436 -28.82 37.16 31.64
CA ARG A 436 -30.08 36.51 32.03
C ARG A 436 -31.34 37.34 31.78
N ILE A 437 -31.19 38.44 31.03
CA ILE A 437 -32.32 39.28 30.59
C ILE A 437 -32.39 39.41 29.05
N ASN A 438 -31.35 38.98 28.31
CA ASN A 438 -31.27 39.07 26.83
C ASN A 438 -31.74 37.80 26.08
N GLU A 439 -32.02 36.70 26.79
CA GLU A 439 -32.35 35.40 26.17
C GLU A 439 -33.79 35.32 25.64
N GLN A 440 -34.74 36.07 26.22
CA GLN A 440 -36.14 36.08 25.77
C GLN A 440 -36.43 37.07 24.63
N ALA A 441 -35.68 38.18 24.54
CA ALA A 441 -35.79 39.14 23.43
C ALA A 441 -35.14 38.60 22.13
N SER A 442 -34.10 37.76 22.25
CA SER A 442 -33.40 37.17 21.11
C SER A 442 -34.02 35.87 20.60
N PHE A 443 -34.91 35.22 21.36
CA PHE A 443 -35.50 33.92 21.00
C PHE A 443 -36.26 33.94 19.66
N ALA A 444 -37.17 34.90 19.46
CA ALA A 444 -37.97 34.96 18.23
C ALA A 444 -37.10 35.25 17.00
N VAL A 445 -36.11 36.13 17.13
CA VAL A 445 -35.14 36.45 16.07
C VAL A 445 -34.26 35.24 15.74
N ASN A 446 -33.75 34.55 16.75
CA ASN A 446 -32.95 33.34 16.59
C ASN A 446 -33.78 32.20 15.96
N LYS A 447 -35.01 32.02 16.42
CA LYS A 447 -35.94 31.03 15.87
C LYS A 447 -36.31 31.33 14.41
N LEU A 448 -36.50 32.60 14.06
CA LEU A 448 -36.75 33.02 12.69
C LEU A 448 -35.54 32.74 11.78
N ARG A 449 -34.32 32.99 12.27
CA ARG A 449 -33.07 32.66 11.56
C ARG A 449 -32.95 31.15 11.32
N GLU A 450 -33.18 30.33 12.34
CA GLU A 450 -33.19 28.87 12.22
C GLU A 450 -34.23 28.37 11.21
N LEU A 451 -35.46 28.90 11.25
CA LEU A 451 -36.51 28.56 10.29
C LEU A 451 -36.13 28.95 8.86
N ASN A 452 -35.49 30.10 8.66
CA ASN A 452 -35.01 30.54 7.35
C ASN A 452 -33.90 29.64 6.80
N GLU A 453 -32.91 29.30 7.62
CA GLU A 453 -31.82 28.39 7.23
C GLU A 453 -32.36 27.00 6.86
N LYS A 454 -33.29 26.46 7.67
CA LYS A 454 -33.91 25.17 7.41
C LYS A 454 -34.77 25.17 6.15
N LEU A 455 -35.49 26.26 5.90
CA LEU A 455 -36.33 26.44 4.73
C LEU A 455 -35.48 26.53 3.45
N GLU A 456 -34.36 27.26 3.51
CA GLU A 456 -33.42 27.38 2.39
C GLU A 456 -32.77 26.02 2.06
N TYR A 457 -32.31 25.28 3.07
CA TYR A 457 -31.78 23.91 2.88
C TYR A 457 -32.81 23.01 2.17
N LYS A 458 -34.07 23.02 2.63
CA LYS A 458 -35.12 22.17 2.05
C LYS A 458 -35.48 22.57 0.63
N ARG A 459 -35.47 23.87 0.30
CA ARG A 459 -35.65 24.36 -1.07
C ARG A 459 -34.53 23.90 -2.01
N GLN A 460 -33.28 23.99 -1.55
CA GLN A 460 -32.13 23.53 -2.32
C GLN A 460 -32.14 22.01 -2.52
N ALA A 461 -32.44 21.24 -1.46
CA ALA A 461 -32.61 19.79 -1.56
C ALA A 461 -33.74 19.39 -2.51
N LEU A 462 -34.88 20.09 -2.46
CA LEU A 462 -36.00 19.88 -3.37
C LEU A 462 -35.59 20.13 -4.83
N ASN A 463 -34.89 21.23 -5.10
CA ASN A 463 -34.41 21.57 -6.43
C ASN A 463 -33.42 20.52 -6.97
N SER A 464 -32.46 20.08 -6.14
CA SER A 464 -31.49 19.03 -6.51
C SER A 464 -32.18 17.71 -6.91
N ILE A 465 -33.12 17.22 -6.09
CA ILE A 465 -33.82 15.96 -6.36
C ILE A 465 -34.75 16.08 -7.57
N GLN A 466 -35.41 17.24 -7.74
CA GLN A 466 -36.35 17.45 -8.85
C GLN A 466 -35.64 17.51 -10.20
N ASN A 467 -34.40 18.02 -10.23
CA ASN A 467 -33.59 18.11 -11.45
C ASN A 467 -32.77 16.84 -11.73
N ALA A 468 -32.77 15.86 -10.80
CA ALA A 468 -32.10 14.59 -10.99
C ALA A 468 -32.76 13.72 -12.08
N PRO A 469 -32.00 12.84 -12.77
CA PRO A 469 -32.53 12.00 -13.85
C PRO A 469 -33.66 11.06 -13.40
N LYS A 470 -33.68 10.64 -12.13
CA LYS A 470 -34.73 9.80 -11.52
C LYS A 470 -35.22 10.40 -10.20
N PRO A 471 -36.16 11.36 -10.23
CA PRO A 471 -36.65 12.01 -9.02
C PRO A 471 -37.51 11.05 -8.18
N ASP A 472 -37.20 10.91 -6.88
CA ASP A 472 -38.02 10.14 -5.95
C ASP A 472 -39.28 10.94 -5.58
N LYS A 473 -40.41 10.61 -6.24
CA LYS A 473 -41.70 11.28 -6.05
C LYS A 473 -42.17 11.30 -4.58
N LYS A 474 -41.83 10.29 -3.77
CA LYS A 474 -42.24 10.25 -2.35
C LYS A 474 -41.45 11.24 -1.52
N ILE A 475 -40.16 11.38 -1.77
CA ILE A 475 -39.30 12.33 -1.07
C ILE A 475 -39.64 13.77 -1.50
N VAL A 476 -39.90 13.98 -2.80
CA VAL A 476 -40.35 15.28 -3.33
C VAL A 476 -41.65 15.75 -2.68
N LEU A 477 -42.64 14.86 -2.54
CA LEU A 477 -43.91 15.20 -1.88
C LEU A 477 -43.70 15.59 -0.41
N LYS A 478 -42.91 14.81 0.35
CA LYS A 478 -42.58 15.12 1.74
C LYS A 478 -41.87 16.46 1.90
N LEU A 479 -40.89 16.76 1.04
CA LEU A 479 -40.19 18.04 1.06
C LEU A 479 -41.15 19.21 0.79
N LYS A 480 -42.08 19.08 -0.16
CA LYS A 480 -43.09 20.12 -0.43
C LYS A 480 -44.02 20.35 0.77
N GLU A 481 -44.51 19.28 1.40
CA GLU A 481 -45.35 19.36 2.59
C GLU A 481 -44.61 20.02 3.76
N GLU A 482 -43.36 19.62 4.02
CA GLU A 482 -42.54 20.20 5.09
C GLU A 482 -42.16 21.67 4.83
N ILE A 483 -41.92 22.06 3.57
CA ILE A 483 -41.67 23.47 3.20
C ILE A 483 -42.91 24.31 3.49
N ILE A 484 -44.11 23.86 3.10
CA ILE A 484 -45.36 24.59 3.36
C ILE A 484 -45.57 24.79 4.87
N LEU A 485 -45.30 23.75 5.67
CA LEU A 485 -45.44 23.82 7.12
C LEU A 485 -44.47 24.85 7.74
N ILE A 486 -43.20 24.83 7.31
CA ILE A 486 -42.18 25.77 7.81
C ILE A 486 -42.45 27.20 7.32
N GLU A 487 -42.94 27.37 6.09
CA GLU A 487 -43.40 28.67 5.58
C GLU A 487 -44.53 29.24 6.44
N LYS A 488 -45.50 28.41 6.81
CA LYS A 488 -46.59 28.81 7.71
C LYS A 488 -46.07 29.19 9.11
N GLU A 489 -45.20 28.36 9.70
CA GLU A 489 -44.60 28.65 11.01
C GLU A 489 -43.77 29.95 10.98
N ARG A 490 -43.02 30.17 9.90
CA ARG A 490 -42.28 31.41 9.67
C ARG A 490 -43.21 32.61 9.58
N THR A 491 -44.30 32.53 8.81
CA THR A 491 -45.27 33.63 8.71
C THR A 491 -45.95 33.93 10.04
N ASP A 492 -46.33 32.89 10.80
CA ASP A 492 -46.96 33.04 12.10
C ASP A 492 -45.99 33.70 13.11
N LEU A 493 -44.72 33.31 13.09
CA LEU A 493 -43.68 33.92 13.93
C LEU A 493 -43.38 35.37 13.54
N GLN A 494 -43.31 35.68 12.24
CA GLN A 494 -43.16 37.06 11.75
C GLN A 494 -44.33 37.95 12.16
N LEU A 495 -45.56 37.44 12.05
CA LEU A 495 -46.76 38.14 12.53
C LEU A 495 -46.71 38.34 14.04
N HIS A 496 -46.26 37.35 14.81
CA HIS A 496 -46.07 37.48 16.25
C HIS A 496 -45.01 38.54 16.61
N MET A 497 -43.88 38.56 15.91
CA MET A 497 -42.83 39.57 16.10
C MET A 497 -43.36 40.97 15.80
N ALA A 498 -43.97 41.18 14.62
CA ALA A 498 -44.58 42.46 14.25
C ALA A 498 -45.65 42.90 15.25
N ARG A 499 -46.45 41.96 15.78
CA ARG A 499 -47.43 42.24 16.83
C ARG A 499 -46.76 42.66 18.14
N THR A 500 -45.64 42.02 18.50
CA THR A 500 -44.87 42.32 19.71
C THR A 500 -44.18 43.67 19.60
N ASP A 501 -43.55 43.97 18.46
CA ASP A 501 -42.94 45.27 18.18
C ASP A 501 -43.97 46.39 18.28
N TRP A 502 -45.14 46.19 17.65
CA TRP A 502 -46.22 47.16 17.71
C TRP A 502 -46.79 47.34 19.13
N TRP A 503 -46.89 46.26 19.91
CA TRP A 503 -47.24 46.34 21.33
C TRP A 503 -46.23 47.21 22.10
N CYS A 504 -44.94 46.98 21.88
CA CYS A 504 -43.83 47.69 22.52
C CYS A 504 -43.77 49.18 22.14
N GLU A 505 -43.98 49.53 20.87
CA GLU A 505 -44.01 50.92 20.38
C GLU A 505 -45.12 51.76 21.04
N ASN A 506 -46.21 51.11 21.46
CA ASN A 506 -47.42 51.75 21.96
C ASN A 506 -47.65 51.48 23.46
N LEU A 507 -46.59 51.16 24.21
CA LEU A 507 -46.68 50.92 25.66
C LEU A 507 -47.29 52.14 26.38
N GLY A 508 -48.32 51.88 27.19
CA GLY A 508 -49.08 52.92 27.92
C GLY A 508 -50.26 53.51 27.14
N MET A 509 -50.43 53.21 25.85
CA MET A 509 -51.53 53.71 25.01
C MET A 509 -52.65 52.67 24.76
N TRP A 510 -52.42 51.42 25.19
CA TRP A 510 -53.37 50.31 25.08
C TRP A 510 -54.48 50.40 26.14
N LYS A 511 -55.73 50.22 25.72
CA LYS A 511 -56.88 50.04 26.62
C LYS A 511 -57.48 48.65 26.44
N ALA A 512 -57.60 47.91 27.54
CA ALA A 512 -58.28 46.62 27.56
C ALA A 512 -59.70 46.80 28.12
N SER A 513 -60.69 46.34 27.36
CA SER A 513 -62.08 46.23 27.79
C SER A 513 -62.48 44.76 27.78
N ILE A 514 -63.23 44.35 28.80
CA ILE A 514 -63.87 43.03 28.81
C ILE A 514 -65.22 43.21 28.15
N THR A 515 -65.41 42.54 27.01
CA THR A 515 -66.75 42.47 26.42
C THR A 515 -67.54 41.46 27.25
N SER A 516 -68.31 41.95 28.22
CA SER A 516 -69.09 41.09 29.12
C SER A 516 -70.24 40.42 28.36
N GLY A 517 -70.13 39.11 28.19
CA GLY A 517 -71.18 38.13 28.44
C GLY A 517 -72.59 38.40 27.89
N GLU A 518 -72.82 37.95 26.66
CA GLU A 518 -73.98 37.09 26.45
C GLU A 518 -73.46 35.65 26.29
N VAL A 519 -74.05 34.75 27.05
CA VAL A 519 -73.75 33.30 27.12
C VAL A 519 -74.18 32.62 25.81
N PHE A 520 -73.55 32.96 24.68
CA PHE A 520 -73.93 32.44 23.36
C PHE A 520 -72.83 31.75 22.58
N PHE A 521 -71.56 31.82 23.02
CA PHE A 521 -70.48 31.07 22.37
C PHE A 521 -70.04 29.89 23.24
N LYS A 522 -70.80 28.79 23.13
CA LYS A 522 -70.40 27.47 23.63
C LYS A 522 -69.35 26.91 22.68
N VAL A 523 -68.10 26.80 23.12
CA VAL A 523 -67.11 26.00 22.39
C VAL A 523 -67.30 24.56 22.84
N THR A 524 -67.77 23.70 21.95
CA THR A 524 -67.93 22.26 22.20
C THR A 524 -66.56 21.60 22.11
N GLU A 525 -66.09 20.96 23.17
CA GLU A 525 -64.91 20.10 23.08
C GLU A 525 -65.22 18.83 22.27
N GLU A 526 -64.19 18.13 21.75
CA GLU A 526 -64.34 16.81 21.10
C GLU A 526 -65.02 15.76 22.01
N ASN A 527 -65.08 16.06 23.32
CA ASN A 527 -65.66 15.23 24.38
C ASN A 527 -67.11 15.61 24.75
N GLY A 528 -67.67 16.68 24.17
CA GLY A 528 -69.04 17.14 24.40
C GLY A 528 -69.26 18.07 25.61
N GLU A 529 -68.24 18.39 26.40
CA GLU A 529 -68.35 19.34 27.51
C GLU A 529 -68.32 20.80 27.03
N GLN A 530 -69.12 21.66 27.68
CA GLN A 530 -69.29 23.09 27.34
C GLN A 530 -68.64 23.97 28.40
N MET A 531 -67.66 24.78 28.01
CA MET A 531 -66.92 25.67 28.91
C MET A 531 -67.24 27.15 28.62
N PRO A 532 -67.58 27.97 29.64
CA PRO A 532 -67.81 29.40 29.44
C PRO A 532 -66.52 30.13 29.02
N CYS A 533 -66.64 31.05 28.06
CA CYS A 533 -65.54 31.90 27.60
C CYS A 533 -65.93 33.38 27.63
N TYR A 534 -64.95 34.24 27.88
CA TYR A 534 -65.07 35.70 27.73
C TYR A 534 -64.02 36.22 26.78
N PHE A 535 -64.30 37.36 26.14
CA PHE A 535 -63.39 38.00 25.21
C PHE A 535 -62.81 39.27 25.83
N VAL A 536 -61.49 39.37 25.85
CA VAL A 536 -60.78 40.60 26.18
C VAL A 536 -60.48 41.32 24.89
N MET A 537 -61.07 42.50 24.68
CA MET A 537 -60.74 43.37 23.57
C MET A 537 -59.69 44.38 24.00
N VAL A 538 -58.57 44.46 23.29
CA VAL A 538 -57.53 45.45 23.51
C VAL A 538 -57.51 46.38 22.30
N SER A 539 -57.74 47.66 22.51
CA SER A 539 -57.72 48.69 21.47
C SER A 539 -56.69 49.76 21.78
N LEU A 540 -56.10 50.32 20.72
CA LEU A 540 -55.24 51.49 20.82
C LEU A 540 -56.10 52.76 20.90
N GLN A 541 -55.79 53.66 21.82
CA GLN A 541 -56.51 54.93 21.91
C GLN A 541 -56.20 55.82 20.70
N GLU A 542 -57.22 56.27 19.97
CA GLU A 542 -57.05 57.10 18.76
C GLU A 542 -56.31 58.41 19.07
N VAL A 543 -55.19 58.62 18.38
CA VAL A 543 -54.64 59.96 18.12
C VAL A 543 -54.52 60.08 16.60
N GLY A 544 -55.58 60.61 15.96
CA GLY A 544 -55.55 61.01 14.56
C GLY A 544 -55.85 59.90 13.53
N GLY A 545 -57.11 59.49 13.41
CA GLY A 545 -57.76 59.21 12.12
C GLY A 545 -57.24 58.09 11.21
N VAL A 546 -56.44 57.13 11.69
CA VAL A 546 -56.04 55.95 10.89
C VAL A 546 -56.39 54.68 11.66
N GLU A 547 -57.30 53.89 11.07
CA GLU A 547 -57.77 52.54 11.43
C GLU A 547 -57.70 52.13 12.92
N THR A 548 -58.86 52.03 13.56
CA THR A 548 -59.02 51.36 14.87
C THR A 548 -58.53 49.92 14.79
N LYS A 549 -57.33 49.65 15.31
CA LYS A 549 -56.75 48.32 15.39
C LYS A 549 -57.05 47.73 16.77
N ASN A 550 -57.89 46.70 16.75
CA ASN A 550 -58.45 46.07 17.94
C ASN A 550 -58.01 44.60 17.95
N TRP A 551 -57.64 44.08 19.11
CA TRP A 551 -57.34 42.66 19.28
C TRP A 551 -58.32 42.02 20.23
N THR A 552 -58.86 40.88 19.85
CA THR A 552 -59.77 40.12 20.70
C THR A 552 -59.10 38.82 21.14
N VAL A 553 -58.95 38.61 22.45
CA VAL A 553 -58.38 37.39 23.02
C VAL A 553 -59.47 36.61 23.75
N PRO A 554 -59.84 35.40 23.30
CA PRO A 554 -60.74 34.53 24.05
C PRO A 554 -60.01 33.98 25.28
N ARG A 555 -60.67 34.02 26.43
CA ARG A 555 -60.23 33.40 27.67
C ARG A 555 -61.29 32.41 28.14
N ARG A 556 -60.86 31.20 28.48
CA ARG A 556 -61.69 30.17 29.10
C ARG A 556 -61.74 30.44 30.60
N LEU A 557 -62.91 30.27 31.20
CA LEU A 557 -63.11 30.36 32.65
C LEU A 557 -62.86 29.02 33.33
#